data_AF-A0A1M6NAW2-F1
#
_entry.id   AF-A0A1M6NAW2-F1
#
_cell.length_a   1.000
_cell.length_b   1.000
_cell.length_c   1.000
_cell.angle_alpha   90.00
_cell.angle_beta   90.00
_cell.angle_gamma   90.00
#
_symmetry.space_group_name_H-M   'P 1'
#
loop_
_entity.id
_entity.type
_entity.pdbx_description
1 polymer ?
#
loop_
_entity_poly.entity_id
_entity_poly.type
_entity_poly.pdbx_seq_one_letter_code
_entity_poly.pdbx_strand_id
1 'polypeptide(L)'
;MGNQLFYQHLASFKEREKPEGILLIADEPQLIKLAVAWTNIHIEEAKQLSGLEDDSECGVWNWLWENTIFSKEDLIAKSGALRCSFDGHMHSLIGNRILYPDGSLNSFVQRYLRDRVLRLFDAKPKKNGKK
;
A
#
# COMPACT_ATOMS: atom_id res chain seq x y z
N MET A 1 12.15 -22.26 5.29
CA MET A 1 12.21 -22.14 3.81
C MET A 1 11.03 -21.35 3.25
N GLY A 2 9.79 -21.52 3.73
CA GLY A 2 8.62 -20.78 3.22
C GLY A 2 8.77 -19.25 3.23
N ASN A 3 9.28 -18.70 4.33
CA ASN A 3 9.49 -17.26 4.50
C ASN A 3 10.44 -16.65 3.44
N GLN A 4 11.45 -17.41 2.98
CA GLN A 4 12.35 -16.97 1.92
C GLN A 4 11.66 -16.93 0.55
N LEU A 5 10.77 -17.89 0.28
CA LEU A 5 10.00 -17.95 -0.98
C LEU A 5 9.00 -16.78 -1.06
N PHE A 6 8.35 -16.45 0.06
CA PHE A 6 7.46 -15.29 0.17
C PHE A 6 8.15 -13.99 -0.27
N TYR A 7 9.31 -13.68 0.33
CA TYR A 7 10.04 -12.46 -0.01
C TYR A 7 10.65 -12.48 -1.41
N GLN A 8 11.04 -13.65 -1.94
CA GLN A 8 11.50 -13.78 -3.32
C GLN A 8 10.41 -13.43 -4.33
N HIS A 9 9.21 -14.00 -4.16
CA HIS A 9 8.08 -13.66 -5.02
C HIS A 9 7.70 -12.19 -4.90
N LEU A 10 7.60 -11.67 -3.66
CA LEU A 10 7.28 -10.28 -3.42
C LEU A 10 8.29 -9.32 -4.09
N ALA A 11 9.59 -9.63 -4.01
CA ALA A 11 10.63 -8.84 -4.67
C ALA A 11 10.40 -8.75 -6.19
N SER A 12 10.02 -9.86 -6.84
CA SER A 12 9.74 -9.87 -8.27
C SER A 12 8.56 -8.95 -8.69
N PHE A 13 7.60 -8.71 -7.80
CA PHE A 13 6.53 -7.73 -8.05
C PHE A 13 7.03 -6.29 -7.90
N LYS A 14 7.86 -6.03 -6.88
CA LYS A 14 8.44 -4.71 -6.63
C LYS A 14 9.39 -4.25 -7.74
N GLU A 15 10.14 -5.18 -8.34
CA GLU A 15 11.02 -4.88 -9.49
C GLU A 15 10.24 -4.45 -10.74
N ARG A 16 8.96 -4.81 -10.84
CA ARG A 16 8.07 -4.53 -11.98
C ARG A 16 7.06 -3.42 -11.69
N GLU A 17 7.39 -2.58 -10.72
CA GLU A 17 6.57 -1.42 -10.37
C GLU A 17 6.40 -0.45 -11.54
N LYS A 18 5.21 0.15 -11.57
CA LYS A 18 4.77 1.05 -12.62
C LYS A 18 4.23 2.35 -12.01
N PRO A 19 4.60 3.52 -12.55
CA PRO A 19 4.16 4.81 -12.01
C PRO A 19 2.65 5.07 -12.14
N GLU A 20 1.95 4.35 -13.03
CA GLU A 20 0.53 4.50 -13.33
C GLU A 20 -0.36 4.30 -12.08
N GLY A 21 0.11 3.55 -11.08
CA GLY A 21 -0.58 3.41 -9.79
C GLY A 21 -0.80 4.75 -9.07
N ILE A 22 0.02 5.77 -9.35
CA ILE A 22 -0.19 7.13 -8.82
C ILE A 22 -1.54 7.69 -9.28
N LEU A 23 -1.96 7.43 -10.52
CA LEU A 23 -3.20 7.98 -11.09
C LEU A 23 -4.43 7.51 -10.32
N LEU A 24 -4.38 6.33 -9.70
CA LEU A 24 -5.49 5.81 -8.89
C LEU A 24 -5.68 6.60 -7.59
N ILE A 25 -4.58 7.07 -6.98
CA ILE A 25 -4.63 7.69 -5.65
C ILE A 25 -4.53 9.21 -5.69
N ALA A 26 -4.05 9.81 -6.78
CA ALA A 26 -3.65 11.21 -6.81
C ALA A 26 -4.76 12.16 -6.35
N ASP A 27 -6.00 11.87 -6.77
CA ASP A 27 -7.18 12.70 -6.55
C ASP A 27 -8.22 12.05 -5.63
N GLU A 28 -7.89 10.93 -4.99
CA GLU A 28 -8.83 10.20 -4.11
C GLU A 28 -8.32 10.19 -2.66
N PRO A 29 -8.77 11.15 -1.81
CA PRO A 29 -8.27 11.30 -0.44
C PRO A 29 -8.45 10.06 0.43
N GLN A 30 -9.51 9.27 0.18
CA GLN A 30 -9.77 8.04 0.94
C GLN A 30 -8.70 6.98 0.66
N LEU A 31 -8.30 6.81 -0.60
CA LEU A 31 -7.26 5.88 -0.99
C LEU A 31 -5.88 6.31 -0.47
N ILE A 32 -5.59 7.62 -0.46
CA ILE A 32 -4.37 8.16 0.16
C ILE A 32 -4.32 7.83 1.65
N LYS A 33 -5.40 8.11 2.39
CA LYS A 33 -5.46 7.82 3.84
C LYS A 33 -5.29 6.33 4.12
N LEU A 34 -5.91 5.48 3.31
CA LEU A 34 -5.80 4.03 3.45
C LEU A 34 -4.36 3.55 3.15
N ALA A 35 -3.72 4.05 2.10
CA ALA A 35 -2.33 3.74 1.78
C ALA A 35 -1.36 4.21 2.88
N VAL A 36 -1.57 5.40 3.45
CA VAL A 36 -0.78 5.87 4.60
C VAL A 36 -1.06 5.02 5.83
N ALA A 37 -2.30 4.64 6.09
CA ALA A 37 -2.64 3.80 7.24
C ALA A 37 -2.01 2.41 7.13
N TRP A 38 -1.92 1.84 5.92
CA TRP A 38 -1.27 0.55 5.64
C TRP A 38 0.17 0.50 6.15
N THR A 39 0.95 1.56 5.96
CA THR A 39 2.34 1.62 6.44
C THR A 39 2.47 1.83 7.95
N ASN A 40 1.35 1.99 8.67
CA ASN A 40 1.31 2.28 10.09
C ASN A 40 0.54 1.21 10.89
N ILE A 41 0.14 0.11 10.26
CA ILE A 41 -0.44 -1.05 10.95
C ILE A 41 0.61 -2.14 11.12
N HIS A 42 0.35 -3.04 12.06
CA HIS A 42 1.14 -4.25 12.22
C HIS A 42 0.72 -5.29 11.18
N ILE A 43 1.68 -5.78 10.40
CA ILE A 43 1.48 -6.76 9.34
C ILE A 43 2.46 -7.91 9.57
N GLU A 44 1.94 -9.13 9.52
CA GLU A 44 2.72 -10.35 9.71
C GLU A 44 2.48 -11.32 8.56
N GLU A 45 3.50 -12.11 8.23
CA GLU A 45 3.33 -13.31 7.42
C GLU A 45 2.65 -14.41 8.26
N ALA A 46 1.79 -15.22 7.62
CA ALA A 46 1.20 -16.38 8.26
C ALA A 46 2.27 -17.38 8.74
N LYS A 47 2.14 -17.86 9.98
CA LYS A 47 3.08 -18.82 10.58
C LYS A 47 3.20 -20.13 9.79
N GLN A 48 2.13 -20.51 9.10
CA GLN A 48 2.08 -21.64 8.20
C GLN A 48 1.58 -21.12 6.86
N LEU A 49 2.46 -21.14 5.86
CA LEU A 49 2.10 -20.71 4.52
C LEU A 49 1.18 -21.73 3.87
N SER A 50 0.16 -21.26 3.16
CA SER A 50 -0.61 -22.10 2.25
C SER A 50 0.28 -22.63 1.12
N GLY A 51 -0.11 -23.76 0.52
CA GLY A 51 0.56 -24.26 -0.67
C GLY A 51 0.36 -23.29 -1.85
N LEU A 52 1.42 -23.07 -2.63
CA LEU A 52 1.30 -22.35 -3.89
C LEU A 52 0.78 -23.34 -4.95
N GLU A 53 -0.50 -23.22 -5.30
CA GLU A 53 -1.16 -24.12 -6.26
C GLU A 53 -1.09 -23.63 -7.71
N ASP A 54 -0.95 -22.31 -7.91
CA ASP A 54 -0.90 -21.63 -9.21
C ASP A 54 0.38 -20.78 -9.31
N ASP A 55 1.24 -21.12 -10.26
CA ASP A 55 2.51 -20.42 -10.52
C ASP A 55 2.35 -19.23 -11.47
N SER A 56 1.13 -18.93 -11.92
CA SER A 56 0.83 -17.73 -12.68
C SER A 56 1.08 -16.46 -11.84
N GLU A 57 1.33 -15.34 -12.52
CA GLU A 57 1.54 -14.05 -11.82
C GLU A 57 0.34 -13.66 -10.93
N CYS A 58 -0.88 -14.00 -11.35
CA CYS A 58 -2.09 -13.75 -10.57
C CYS A 58 -2.17 -14.69 -9.35
N GLY A 59 -1.89 -15.98 -9.56
CA GLY A 59 -1.85 -17.00 -8.51
C GLY A 59 -0.85 -16.66 -7.42
N VAL A 60 0.38 -16.34 -7.80
CA VAL A 60 1.43 -15.93 -6.85
C VAL A 60 1.03 -14.64 -6.11
N TRP A 61 0.42 -13.67 -6.79
CA TRP A 61 -0.02 -12.43 -6.14
C TRP A 61 -1.11 -12.69 -5.09
N ASN A 62 -2.11 -13.49 -5.43
CA ASN A 62 -3.18 -13.86 -4.50
C ASN A 62 -2.62 -14.66 -3.31
N TRP A 63 -1.73 -15.62 -3.59
CA TRP A 63 -1.06 -16.41 -2.57
C TRP A 63 -0.30 -15.54 -1.56
N LEU A 64 0.40 -14.48 -2.01
CA LEU A 64 1.06 -13.55 -1.08
C LEU A 64 0.06 -12.89 -0.12
N TRP A 65 -1.10 -12.44 -0.63
CA TRP A 65 -2.13 -11.78 0.18
C TRP A 65 -2.88 -12.74 1.10
N GLU A 66 -3.13 -13.98 0.67
CA GLU A 66 -3.70 -15.04 1.52
C GLU A 66 -2.80 -15.37 2.72
N ASN A 67 -1.49 -15.23 2.55
CA ASN A 67 -0.49 -15.46 3.59
C ASN A 67 -0.12 -14.20 4.38
N THR A 68 -0.92 -13.14 4.26
CA THR A 68 -0.72 -11.88 4.99
C THR A 68 -1.76 -11.70 6.07
N ILE A 69 -1.30 -11.48 7.30
CA ILE A 69 -2.14 -11.25 8.47
C ILE A 69 -2.07 -9.77 8.86
N PHE A 70 -3.24 -9.15 8.94
CA PHE A 70 -3.38 -7.77 9.42
C PHE A 70 -4.76 -7.54 10.05
N SER A 71 -4.87 -6.54 10.93
CA SER A 71 -6.16 -6.16 11.50
C SER A 71 -6.91 -5.20 10.58
N LYS A 72 -8.04 -5.66 10.04
CA LYS A 72 -8.97 -4.83 9.25
C LYS A 72 -9.54 -3.69 10.11
N GLU A 73 -9.86 -3.95 11.37
CA GLU A 73 -10.38 -2.95 12.31
C GLU A 73 -9.37 -1.85 12.59
N ASP A 74 -8.10 -2.18 12.85
CA ASP A 74 -7.04 -1.19 13.08
C ASP A 74 -6.81 -0.34 11.82
N LEU A 75 -6.79 -0.98 10.64
CA LEU A 75 -6.63 -0.28 9.37
C LEU A 75 -7.79 0.68 9.09
N ILE A 76 -9.03 0.25 9.35
CA ILE A 76 -10.22 1.11 9.24
C ILE A 76 -10.14 2.28 10.22
N ALA A 77 -9.76 2.02 11.48
CA ALA A 77 -9.64 3.06 12.50
C ALA A 77 -8.59 4.12 12.13
N LYS A 78 -7.40 3.70 11.64
CA LYS A 78 -6.31 4.61 11.26
C LYS A 78 -6.56 5.36 9.96
N SER A 79 -7.21 4.73 8.99
CA SER A 79 -7.55 5.37 7.71
C SER A 79 -8.75 6.31 7.81
N GLY A 80 -9.66 6.06 8.76
CA GLY A 80 -10.97 6.71 8.80
C GLY A 80 -11.88 6.30 7.65
N ALA A 81 -11.60 5.17 6.99
CA ALA A 81 -12.39 4.67 5.88
C ALA A 81 -13.78 4.22 6.35
N LEU A 82 -14.79 4.39 5.48
CA LEU A 82 -16.11 3.85 5.73
C LEU A 82 -16.08 2.32 5.56
N ARG A 83 -16.68 1.59 6.50
CA ARG A 83 -16.74 0.11 6.46
C ARG A 83 -17.35 -0.43 5.16
N CYS A 84 -18.35 0.26 4.61
CA CYS A 84 -19.04 -0.17 3.39
C CYS A 84 -18.21 -0.03 2.10
N SER A 85 -17.24 0.87 2.04
CA SER A 85 -16.37 1.06 0.87
C SER A 85 -14.97 0.49 1.05
N PHE A 86 -14.61 0.08 2.27
CA PHE A 86 -13.28 -0.42 2.61
C PHE A 86 -12.82 -1.57 1.72
N ASP A 87 -13.66 -2.60 1.53
CA ASP A 87 -13.27 -3.78 0.75
C ASP A 87 -13.03 -3.45 -0.73
N GLY A 88 -13.85 -2.56 -1.30
CA GLY A 88 -13.65 -2.08 -2.67
C GLY A 88 -12.37 -1.26 -2.81
N HIS A 89 -12.07 -0.40 -1.84
CA HIS A 89 -10.82 0.37 -1.82
C HIS A 89 -9.59 -0.52 -1.66
N MET A 90 -9.62 -1.48 -0.72
CA MET A 90 -8.53 -2.45 -0.54
C MET A 90 -8.30 -3.26 -1.80
N HIS A 91 -9.37 -3.80 -2.41
CA HIS A 91 -9.25 -4.55 -3.65
C HIS A 91 -8.62 -3.72 -4.77
N SER A 92 -9.02 -2.45 -4.90
CA SER A 92 -8.46 -1.53 -5.89
C SER A 92 -6.97 -1.24 -5.64
N LEU A 93 -6.58 -0.97 -4.39
CA LEU A 93 -5.18 -0.69 -4.04
C LEU A 93 -4.29 -1.94 -4.19
N ILE A 94 -4.80 -3.12 -3.85
CA ILE A 94 -4.09 -4.40 -4.00
C ILE A 94 -3.94 -4.75 -5.48
N GLY A 95 -5.04 -4.72 -6.24
CA GLY A 95 -5.04 -5.08 -7.67
C GLY A 95 -4.14 -4.19 -8.52
N ASN A 96 -4.02 -2.91 -8.15
CA ASN A 96 -3.13 -1.95 -8.81
C ASN A 96 -1.72 -1.90 -8.22
N ARG A 97 -1.35 -2.87 -7.35
CA ARG A 97 -0.02 -3.00 -6.73
C ARG A 97 0.44 -1.71 -6.05
N ILE A 98 -0.47 -1.06 -5.34
CA ILE A 98 -0.17 0.13 -4.53
C ILE A 98 0.27 -0.28 -3.13
N LEU A 99 -0.43 -1.25 -2.55
CA LEU A 99 -0.05 -1.87 -1.28
C LEU A 99 0.72 -3.15 -1.56
N TYR A 100 1.64 -3.48 -0.66
CA TYR A 100 2.28 -4.77 -0.61
C TYR A 100 2.01 -5.49 0.70
N PRO A 101 2.01 -6.84 0.65
CA PRO A 101 1.71 -7.70 1.79
C PRO A 101 2.73 -7.62 2.94
N ASP A 102 3.86 -6.95 2.76
CA ASP A 102 4.86 -6.69 3.81
C ASP A 102 4.70 -5.32 4.49
N GLY A 103 3.59 -4.63 4.24
CA GLY A 103 3.33 -3.29 4.78
C GLY A 103 3.99 -2.15 4.01
N SER A 104 4.70 -2.45 2.93
CA SER A 104 5.27 -1.42 2.07
C SER A 104 4.26 -0.91 1.04
N LEU A 105 4.61 0.20 0.39
CA LEU A 105 3.90 0.75 -0.75
C LEU A 105 4.74 0.62 -2.01
N ASN A 106 4.08 0.72 -3.15
CA ASN A 106 4.71 1.06 -4.42
C ASN A 106 5.64 2.27 -4.27
N SER A 107 6.88 2.14 -4.76
CA SER A 107 7.90 3.17 -4.57
C SER A 107 7.56 4.49 -5.26
N PHE A 108 6.87 4.46 -6.41
CA PHE A 108 6.38 5.66 -7.09
C PHE A 108 5.29 6.36 -6.27
N VAL A 109 4.36 5.59 -5.71
CA VAL A 109 3.33 6.11 -4.80
C VAL A 109 3.96 6.70 -3.53
N GLN A 110 4.91 6.00 -2.92
CA GLN A 110 5.63 6.49 -1.75
C GLN A 110 6.35 7.81 -2.04
N ARG A 111 7.03 7.91 -3.19
CA ARG A 111 7.68 9.15 -3.64
C ARG A 111 6.66 10.28 -3.86
N TYR A 112 5.54 9.98 -4.50
CA TYR A 112 4.45 10.95 -4.72
C TYR A 112 3.89 11.50 -3.39
N LEU A 113 3.59 10.63 -2.43
CA LEU A 113 3.09 11.04 -1.12
C LEU A 113 4.11 11.90 -0.36
N ARG A 114 5.39 11.54 -0.43
CA ARG A 114 6.48 12.33 0.17
C ARG A 114 6.57 13.73 -0.44
N ASP A 115 6.54 13.82 -1.77
CA ASP A 115 6.57 15.10 -2.49
C ASP A 115 5.35 15.97 -2.13
N ARG A 116 4.16 15.37 -2.03
CA ARG A 116 2.94 16.07 -1.61
C ARG A 116 3.07 16.67 -0.22
N VAL A 117 3.69 15.97 0.73
CA VAL A 117 3.96 16.50 2.08
C VAL A 117 4.96 17.67 2.02
N LEU A 118 6.04 17.55 1.24
CA LEU A 118 7.04 18.61 1.12
C LEU A 118 6.44 19.92 0.57
N ARG A 119 5.57 19.83 -0.44
CA ARG A 119 4.88 20.99 -1.02
C ARG A 119 4.00 21.75 -0.02
N LEU A 120 3.51 21.10 1.04
CA LEU A 120 2.76 21.77 2.12
C LEU A 120 3.64 22.74 2.91
N PHE A 121 4.95 22.51 2.97
CA PHE A 121 5.90 23.39 3.63
C PHE A 121 6.36 24.54 2.72
N ASP A 122 6.49 24.30 1.41
CA ASP A 122 6.83 25.32 0.43
C ASP A 122 5.70 26.34 0.19
N ALA A 123 4.45 25.92 0.36
CA ALA A 123 3.28 26.78 0.18
C ALA A 123 3.07 27.81 1.32
N LYS A 124 3.91 27.83 2.36
CA LYS A 124 3.84 28.86 3.39
C LYS A 124 4.30 30.21 2.81
N PRO A 125 3.49 31.28 2.90
CA PRO A 125 3.88 32.56 2.36
C PRO A 125 5.14 33.06 3.08
N LYS A 126 6.16 33.45 2.30
CA LYS A 126 7.23 34.33 2.78
C LYS A 126 6.54 35.49 3.49
N LYS A 127 6.78 35.65 4.80
CA LYS A 127 6.33 36.83 5.55
C LYS A 127 6.79 38.05 4.75
N ASN A 128 5.86 38.77 4.13
CA ASN A 128 6.12 40.09 3.60
C ASN A 128 6.59 40.94 4.79
N GLY A 129 7.91 41.10 4.90
CA GLY A 129 8.52 41.99 5.86
C GLY A 129 8.05 43.39 5.53
N LYS A 130 7.12 43.91 6.33
CA LYS A 130 6.88 45.35 6.40
C LYS A 130 8.13 45.98 6.98
N LYS A 131 8.86 46.72 6.15
CA LYS A 131 9.59 47.92 6.53
C LYS A 131 9.39 48.95 5.44
#